data_AF-A0A9E2FU58-F1
#
_entry.id   AF-A0A9E2FU58-F1
#
_cell.length_a   1.000
_cell.length_b   1.000
_cell.length_c   1.000
_cell.angle_alpha   90.00
_cell.angle_beta   90.00
_cell.angle_gamma   90.00
#
_symmetry.space_group_name_H-M   'P 1'
#
loop_
_entity.id
_entity.type
_entity.pdbx_description
1 polymer ?
#
loop_
_entity_poly.entity_id
_entity_poly.type
_entity_poly.pdbx_seq_one_letter_code
_entity_poly.pdbx_strand_id
1 'polypeptide(L)'
;MTKKDWEKIVAARDLLGLEEKATLGEIKKAYRRMSKKHHPDLAEGRTSAQRAVAMHEITAAYQVLLSYCQNYRFPLVMQQDTLDAEDWWMDRFGQDPLWGKRDDDS
;
A
#
# COMPACT_ATOMS: atom_id res chain seq x y z
N MET A 1 13.94 -6.41 -3.80
CA MET A 1 13.71 -5.29 -2.86
C MET A 1 14.60 -5.54 -1.65
N THR A 2 15.43 -4.58 -1.25
CA THR A 2 16.37 -4.72 -0.14
C THR A 2 15.81 -4.07 1.14
N LYS A 3 16.38 -4.37 2.31
CA LYS A 3 16.00 -3.73 3.59
C LYS A 3 16.07 -2.19 3.51
N LYS A 4 17.09 -1.67 2.83
CA LYS A 4 17.27 -0.22 2.60
C LYS A 4 16.15 0.38 1.75
N ASP A 5 15.61 -0.36 0.79
CA ASP A 5 14.49 0.12 -0.02
C ASP A 5 13.21 0.22 0.82
N TRP A 6 13.01 -0.72 1.75
CA TRP A 6 11.88 -0.69 2.68
C TRP A 6 11.96 0.50 3.65
N GLU A 7 13.15 0.78 4.20
CA GLU A 7 13.37 1.95 5.06
C GLU A 7 13.05 3.26 4.33
N LYS A 8 13.38 3.37 3.03
CA LYS A 8 13.01 4.52 2.20
C LYS A 8 11.50 4.64 1.99
N ILE A 9 10.81 3.52 1.79
CA ILE A 9 9.34 3.50 1.64
C ILE A 9 8.66 3.95 2.94
N VAL A 10 9.12 3.44 4.09
CA VAL A 10 8.59 3.83 5.41
C VAL A 10 8.86 5.31 5.68
N ALA A 11 10.07 5.80 5.44
CA ALA A 11 10.39 7.22 5.59
C ALA A 11 9.54 8.11 4.66
N ALA A 12 9.32 7.67 3.41
CA ALA A 12 8.47 8.39 2.46
C ALA A 12 7.00 8.42 2.89
N ARG A 13 6.47 7.31 3.44
CA ARG A 13 5.13 7.24 4.03
C ARG A 13 4.99 8.23 5.17
N ASP A 14 5.92 8.23 6.11
CA ASP A 14 5.89 9.09 7.30
C ASP A 14 6.00 10.57 6.91
N LEU A 15 6.85 10.90 5.93
CA LEU A 15 7.03 12.26 5.44
C LEU A 15 5.78 12.82 4.74
N LEU A 16 5.04 11.98 3.99
CA LEU A 16 3.78 12.38 3.37
C LEU A 16 2.58 12.31 4.32
N GLY A 17 2.75 11.71 5.51
CA GLY A 17 1.69 11.51 6.50
C GLY A 17 0.61 10.56 5.99
N LEU A 18 1.04 9.43 5.43
CA LEU A 18 0.17 8.36 4.95
C LEU A 18 0.04 7.26 6.02
N GLU A 19 -1.08 6.53 5.98
CA GLU A 19 -1.31 5.37 6.83
C GLU A 19 -0.50 4.14 6.35
N GLU A 20 -0.59 3.02 7.08
CA GLU A 20 0.10 1.77 6.71
C GLU A 20 -0.28 1.26 5.31
N LYS A 21 -1.51 1.57 4.88
CA LYS A 21 -2.03 1.26 3.55
C LYS A 21 -2.50 2.55 2.91
N ALA A 22 -2.07 2.79 1.68
CA ALA A 22 -2.50 3.94 0.91
C ALA A 22 -2.63 3.55 -0.57
N THR A 23 -3.66 4.08 -1.20
CA THR A 23 -3.87 3.99 -2.65
C THR A 23 -3.01 5.01 -3.39
N LEU A 24 -2.79 4.78 -4.68
CA LEU A 24 -2.11 5.74 -5.56
C LEU A 24 -2.79 7.13 -5.54
N GLY A 25 -4.11 7.16 -5.40
CA GLY A 25 -4.89 8.39 -5.28
C GLY A 25 -4.58 9.17 -4.01
N GLU A 26 -4.47 8.47 -2.87
CA GLU A 26 -4.12 9.08 -1.58
C GLU A 26 -2.68 9.58 -1.56
N ILE A 27 -1.73 8.82 -2.11
CA ILE A 27 -0.33 9.25 -2.25
C ILE A 27 -0.26 10.56 -3.05
N LYS A 28 -0.96 10.64 -4.18
CA LYS A 28 -1.02 11.87 -5.01
C LYS A 28 -1.68 13.03 -4.27
N LYS A 29 -2.75 12.77 -3.50
CA LYS A 29 -3.45 13.78 -2.71
C LYS A 29 -2.57 14.33 -1.59
N ALA A 30 -1.85 13.46 -0.88
CA ALA A 30 -0.91 13.83 0.17
C ALA A 30 0.25 14.67 -0.38
N TYR A 31 0.83 14.26 -1.51
CA TYR A 31 1.85 15.05 -2.22
C TYR A 31 1.35 16.46 -2.55
N ARG A 32 0.17 16.59 -3.19
CA ARG A 32 -0.42 17.90 -3.53
C ARG A 32 -0.64 18.78 -2.29
N ARG A 33 -1.07 18.19 -1.17
CA ARG A 33 -1.26 18.90 0.11
C ARG A 33 0.08 19.42 0.65
N MET A 34 1.11 18.58 0.64
CA MET A 34 2.44 18.94 1.13
C MET A 34 3.12 19.98 0.24
N SER A 35 3.04 19.83 -1.08
CA SER A 35 3.58 20.83 -2.02
C SER A 35 2.94 22.20 -1.85
N LYS A 36 1.61 22.27 -1.61
CA LYS A 36 0.94 23.55 -1.33
C LYS A 36 1.42 24.18 -0.03
N LYS A 37 1.64 23.38 1.02
CA LYS A 37 2.13 23.85 2.33
C LYS A 37 3.56 24.37 2.29
N HIS A 38 4.40 23.76 1.45
CA HIS A 38 5.82 24.09 1.34
C HIS A 38 6.17 24.93 0.10
N HIS A 39 5.15 25.44 -0.62
CA HIS A 39 5.37 26.23 -1.82
C HIS A 39 6.21 27.49 -1.49
N PRO A 40 7.22 27.83 -2.31
CA PRO A 40 8.04 29.03 -2.09
C PRO A 40 7.21 30.31 -2.08
N ASP A 41 6.11 30.37 -2.85
CA ASP A 41 5.24 31.56 -2.93
C ASP A 41 4.39 31.83 -1.69
N LEU A 42 4.20 30.86 -0.77
CA LEU A 42 3.41 31.05 0.45
C LEU A 42 4.22 31.73 1.57
N ALA A 43 4.99 32.77 1.22
CA ALA A 43 6.09 33.32 2.00
C ALA A 43 5.63 34.09 3.26
N GLU A 44 5.25 33.37 4.31
CA GLU A 44 5.23 33.86 5.68
C GLU A 44 6.16 33.00 6.55
N GLY A 45 7.31 33.57 6.94
CA GLY A 45 8.07 33.13 8.12
C GLY A 45 9.13 32.02 8.00
N ARG A 46 9.44 31.45 6.83
CA ARG A 46 10.58 30.50 6.66
C ARG A 46 11.57 30.97 5.60
N THR A 47 12.87 30.77 5.83
CA THR A 47 13.91 31.09 4.83
C THR A 47 13.74 30.23 3.58
N SER A 48 13.89 30.84 2.40
CA SER A 48 13.66 30.20 1.09
C SER A 48 14.42 28.87 0.94
N ALA A 49 15.66 28.80 1.44
CA ALA A 49 16.50 27.61 1.41
C ALA A 49 15.89 26.40 2.15
N GLN A 50 15.29 26.61 3.34
CA GLN A 50 14.70 25.51 4.13
C GLN A 50 13.45 24.94 3.46
N ARG A 51 12.67 25.77 2.76
CA ARG A 51 11.51 25.29 1.99
C ARG A 51 11.92 24.55 0.72
N ALA A 52 12.99 24.98 0.06
CA ALA A 52 13.53 24.29 -1.12
C ALA A 52 13.99 22.87 -0.77
N VAL A 53 14.70 22.71 0.35
CA VAL A 53 15.12 21.38 0.86
C VAL A 53 13.90 20.52 1.17
N ALA A 54 12.91 21.06 1.90
CA ALA A 54 11.69 20.32 2.22
C ALA A 54 10.90 19.90 0.97
N MET A 55 10.79 20.76 -0.04
CA MET A 55 10.12 20.42 -1.31
C MET A 55 10.84 19.32 -2.07
N HIS A 56 12.18 19.33 -2.04
CA HIS A 56 12.99 18.28 -2.65
C HIS A 56 12.75 16.93 -1.98
N GLU A 57 12.73 16.90 -0.64
CA GLU A 57 12.44 15.69 0.15
C GLU A 57 11.03 15.16 -0.12
N ILE A 58 10.02 16.03 -0.18
CA ILE A 58 8.63 15.67 -0.52
C ILE A 58 8.55 15.03 -1.91
N THR A 59 9.28 15.60 -2.88
CA THR A 59 9.30 15.10 -4.25
C THR A 59 10.02 13.76 -4.36
N ALA A 60 11.14 13.59 -3.65
CA ALA A 60 11.89 12.34 -3.59
C ALA A 60 11.03 11.22 -2.95
N ALA A 61 10.36 11.51 -1.84
CA ALA A 61 9.44 10.57 -1.18
C ALA A 61 8.30 10.12 -2.11
N TYR A 62 7.68 11.06 -2.82
CA TYR A 62 6.65 10.75 -3.80
C TYR A 62 7.15 9.82 -4.92
N GLN A 63 8.37 10.06 -5.44
CA GLN A 63 8.96 9.22 -6.48
C GLN A 63 9.24 7.78 -6.00
N VAL A 64 9.73 7.62 -4.76
CA VAL A 64 9.97 6.29 -4.18
C VAL A 64 8.68 5.49 -4.09
N LEU A 65 7.61 6.09 -3.55
CA LEU A 65 6.31 5.42 -3.43
C LEU A 65 5.69 5.13 -4.79
N LEU A 66 5.80 6.06 -5.75
CA LEU A 66 5.29 5.87 -7.10
C LEU A 66 5.99 4.70 -7.80
N SER A 67 7.32 4.64 -7.71
CA SER A 67 8.12 3.55 -8.26
C SER A 67 7.76 2.21 -7.60
N TYR A 68 7.56 2.19 -6.29
CA TYR A 68 7.11 0.99 -5.57
C TYR A 68 5.75 0.50 -6.09
N CYS A 69 4.77 1.39 -6.20
CA CYS A 69 3.44 1.04 -6.71
C CYS A 69 3.46 0.61 -8.18
N GLN A 70 4.29 1.23 -9.02
CA GLN A 70 4.38 0.92 -10.46
C GLN A 70 5.07 -0.42 -10.73
N ASN A 71 6.05 -0.79 -9.90
CA ASN A 71 6.76 -2.07 -10.03
C ASN A 71 6.02 -3.25 -9.41
N TYR A 72 4.90 -3.00 -8.72
CA TYR A 72 4.07 -4.06 -8.17
C TYR A 72 3.35 -4.80 -9.30
N ARG A 73 3.69 -6.08 -9.48
CA ARG A 73 3.06 -6.96 -10.46
C ARG A 73 1.78 -7.52 -9.87
N PHE A 74 0.65 -7.07 -10.38
CA PHE A 74 -0.65 -7.63 -10.02
C PHE A 74 -0.79 -9.03 -10.62
N PRO A 75 -1.17 -10.05 -9.82
CA PRO A 75 -1.61 -11.32 -10.38
C PRO A 75 -2.87 -11.09 -11.22
N LEU A 76 -2.79 -11.35 -12.52
CA LEU A 76 -3.93 -11.27 -13.45
C LEU A 76 -4.71 -12.58 -13.56
N VAL A 77 -4.27 -13.58 -12.81
CA VAL A 77 -4.96 -14.85 -12.65
C VAL A 77 -5.60 -14.86 -11.27
N MET A 78 -6.78 -15.46 -11.20
CA MET A 78 -7.46 -15.76 -9.95
C MET A 78 -6.47 -16.56 -9.09
N GLN A 79 -5.99 -15.96 -8.00
CA GLN A 79 -5.27 -16.71 -6.97
C GLN A 79 -6.31 -17.60 -6.30
N GLN A 80 -6.29 -18.88 -6.70
CA GLN A 80 -7.18 -19.93 -6.21
C GLN A 80 -7.15 -20.02 -4.67
N ASP A 81 -6.05 -19.60 -4.06
CA ASP A 81 -5.81 -19.58 -2.61
C ASP A 81 -6.67 -18.57 -1.81
N THR A 82 -7.44 -17.69 -2.48
CA THR A 82 -8.25 -16.66 -1.79
C THR A 82 -9.75 -16.86 -1.91
N LEU A 83 -10.19 -17.91 -2.63
CA LEU A 83 -11.61 -18.17 -2.78
C LEU A 83 -11.97 -19.51 -2.17
N ASP A 84 -12.82 -19.34 -1.17
CA ASP A 84 -13.63 -20.29 -0.45
C ASP A 84 -12.95 -21.13 0.63
N ALA A 85 -12.97 -20.58 1.85
CA ALA A 85 -12.65 -21.34 3.06
C ALA A 85 -13.57 -22.58 3.19
N GLU A 86 -14.77 -22.55 2.59
CA GLU A 86 -15.68 -23.68 2.52
C GLU A 86 -15.14 -24.75 1.55
N ASP A 87 -14.62 -24.39 0.37
CA ASP A 87 -14.00 -25.35 -0.55
C ASP A 87 -12.71 -25.98 0.04
N TRP A 88 -11.84 -25.19 0.68
CA TRP A 88 -10.65 -25.73 1.35
C TRP A 88 -11.02 -26.68 2.51
N TRP A 89 -12.06 -26.33 3.28
CA TRP A 89 -12.56 -27.17 4.36
C TRP A 89 -13.23 -28.45 3.83
N MET A 90 -13.99 -28.35 2.74
CA MET A 90 -14.69 -29.47 2.10
C MET A 90 -13.74 -30.43 1.37
N ASP A 91 -12.69 -29.92 0.71
CA ASP A 91 -11.63 -30.76 0.11
C ASP A 91 -10.85 -31.55 1.19
N ARG A 92 -10.55 -30.88 2.31
CA ARG A 92 -9.72 -31.47 3.37
C ARG A 92 -10.47 -32.37 4.35
N PHE A 93 -11.74 -32.07 4.63
CA PHE A 93 -12.56 -32.74 5.66
C PHE A 93 -13.96 -33.16 5.20
N GLY A 94 -14.37 -32.91 3.96
CA GLY A 94 -15.72 -33.24 3.46
C GLY A 94 -16.01 -34.74 3.36
N GLN A 95 -14.98 -35.60 3.34
CA GLN A 95 -15.12 -37.06 3.41
C GLN A 95 -14.99 -37.63 4.84
N ASP A 96 -14.85 -36.79 5.87
CA ASP A 96 -14.83 -37.26 7.25
C ASP A 96 -16.26 -37.73 7.64
N PRO A 97 -16.44 -38.96 8.15
CA PRO A 97 -17.74 -39.47 8.58
C PRO A 97 -18.46 -38.62 9.64
N LEU A 98 -17.75 -37.73 10.34
CA LEU A 98 -18.35 -36.78 11.29
C LEU A 98 -19.07 -35.59 10.61
N TRP A 99 -18.71 -35.23 9.38
CA TRP A 99 -19.18 -34.01 8.70
C TRP A 99 -19.64 -34.21 7.25
N GLY A 100 -19.30 -35.34 6.63
CA GLY A 100 -19.86 -35.78 5.35
C GLY A 100 -21.30 -36.22 5.52
N LYS A 101 -22.19 -35.79 4.61
CA LYS A 101 -23.61 -36.17 4.61
C LYS A 101 -23.75 -37.67 4.87
N ARG A 102 -24.43 -38.03 5.97
CA ARG A 102 -25.09 -39.33 6.07
C ARG A 102 -26.11 -39.36 4.95
N ASP A 103 -25.83 -40.17 3.93
CA ASP A 103 -26.88 -40.66 3.05
C ASP A 103 -27.84 -41.46 3.94
N ASP A 104 -28.93 -40.78 4.34
CA ASP A 104 -30.09 -41.38 4.96
C ASP A 104 -30.84 -42.12 3.85
N ASP A 105 -30.40 -43.35 3.57
CA ASP A 105 -31.12 -44.27 2.68
C ASP A 105 -32.21 -44.97 3.50
N SER A 106 -33.45 -44.83 3.00
CA SER A 106 -34.71 -45.20 3.65
C SER A 106 -34.99 -46.71 3.68
#